data_AF-A0AAV2BJV8-F1
#
_entry.id   AF-A0AAV2BJV8-F1
#
_cell.length_a   1.000
_cell.length_b   1.000
_cell.length_c   1.000
_cell.angle_alpha   90.00
_cell.angle_beta   90.00
_cell.angle_gamma   90.00
#
_symmetry.space_group_name_H-M   'P 1'
#
loop_
_entity.id
_entity.type
_entity.pdbx_description
1 polymer ?
#
loop_
_entity_poly.entity_id
_entity_poly.type
_entity_poly.pdbx_seq_one_letter_code
_entity_poly.pdbx_strand_id
1 'polypeptide(L)'
;MGLDYTFLTTKDGRCHLFSNKNILSEPPLDLLPSICRVKNIVTEDLYSVVLTEDGRVFNLKCGEKTYLKELVVPNLVKEIACGKEHVLLLSDFGTVFSYGSGSRGQLGHGSIENQETPVLIEALDGLKIHSISAGGWHSAAISDSGDLYMWGWNESGQLGLPCNELQSGKIPMEEIEIICCLPKIIELNDEVVKAVCCGSRHTVVLTG
;
A
#
# COMPACT_ATOMS: atom_id res chain seq x y z
N MET A 1 4.65 15.59 -10.73
CA MET A 1 5.28 15.02 -11.95
C MET A 1 5.43 13.54 -11.68
N GLY A 2 4.79 12.69 -12.49
CA GLY A 2 4.92 11.24 -12.35
C GLY A 2 6.37 10.80 -12.59
N LEU A 3 6.78 9.75 -11.91
CA LEU A 3 8.10 9.15 -12.10
C LEU A 3 8.07 8.32 -13.39
N ASP A 4 8.56 8.86 -14.50
CA ASP A 4 8.68 8.16 -15.79
C ASP A 4 9.90 7.22 -15.80
N TYR A 5 9.88 6.21 -14.92
CA TYR A 5 10.94 5.21 -14.81
C TYR A 5 10.39 3.78 -14.87
N THR A 6 11.16 2.90 -15.50
CA THR A 6 10.96 1.46 -15.49
C THR A 6 12.01 0.81 -14.60
N PHE A 7 11.58 -0.09 -13.72
CA PHE A 7 12.48 -0.92 -12.93
C PHE A 7 12.65 -2.29 -13.61
N LEU A 8 13.89 -2.77 -13.71
CA LEU A 8 14.19 -4.14 -14.06
C LEU A 8 14.92 -4.81 -12.92
N THR A 9 14.40 -5.95 -12.47
CA THR A 9 15.11 -6.83 -11.56
C THR A 9 15.75 -7.97 -12.32
N THR A 10 17.00 -8.29 -11.98
CA THR A 10 17.72 -9.41 -12.57
C THR A 10 17.58 -10.66 -11.70
N LYS A 11 17.86 -11.84 -12.27
CA LYS A 11 17.81 -13.12 -11.54
C LYS A 11 18.76 -13.16 -10.34
N ASP A 12 19.87 -12.42 -10.38
CA ASP A 12 20.81 -12.28 -9.27
C ASP A 12 20.39 -11.21 -8.23
N GLY A 13 19.21 -10.61 -8.39
CA GLY A 13 18.57 -9.73 -7.41
C GLY A 13 18.98 -8.27 -7.51
N ARG A 14 19.66 -7.85 -8.59
CA ARG A 14 19.98 -6.44 -8.84
C ARG A 14 18.76 -5.70 -9.35
N CYS A 15 18.74 -4.40 -9.10
CA CYS A 15 17.69 -3.51 -9.55
C CYS A 15 18.30 -2.43 -10.43
N HIS A 16 17.78 -2.31 -11.65
CA HIS A 16 18.20 -1.33 -12.63
C HIS A 16 17.04 -0.38 -12.91
N LEU A 17 17.33 0.93 -12.89
CA LEU A 17 16.36 1.96 -13.20
C LEU A 17 16.61 2.52 -14.60
N PHE A 18 15.56 2.60 -15.42
CA PHE A 18 15.59 3.19 -16.76
C PHE A 18 14.61 4.34 -16.84
N SER A 19 15.04 5.51 -17.31
CA SER A 19 14.10 6.60 -17.62
C SER A 19 13.51 6.41 -19.00
N ASN A 20 12.23 6.74 -19.18
CA ASN A 20 11.59 6.79 -20.51
C ASN A 20 12.31 7.75 -21.48
N LYS A 21 13.10 8.72 -20.98
CA LYS A 21 13.87 9.64 -21.81
C LYS A 21 15.20 9.07 -22.32
N ASN A 22 15.71 7.96 -21.76
CA ASN A 22 17.07 7.48 -21.99
C ASN A 22 17.19 5.94 -21.91
N ILE A 23 16.40 5.19 -22.70
CA ILE A 23 16.51 3.72 -22.73
C ILE A 23 17.85 3.23 -23.34
N LEU A 24 18.67 4.09 -23.98
CA LEU A 24 19.83 3.65 -24.77
C LEU A 24 21.15 4.42 -24.59
N SER A 25 21.25 5.42 -23.71
CA SER A 25 22.43 6.31 -23.64
C SER A 25 23.21 6.31 -22.32
N GLU A 26 22.64 5.82 -21.22
CA GLU A 26 23.29 5.81 -19.90
C GLU A 26 23.24 4.41 -19.27
N PRO A 27 24.31 3.98 -18.57
CA PRO A 27 24.32 2.69 -17.89
C PRO A 27 23.26 2.65 -16.78
N PRO A 28 22.66 1.48 -16.51
CA PRO A 28 21.66 1.36 -15.47
C PRO A 28 22.25 1.74 -14.10
N LEU A 29 21.48 2.51 -13.33
CA LEU A 29 21.92 2.95 -12.01
C LEU A 29 21.80 1.80 -11.00
N ASP A 30 22.93 1.27 -10.54
CA ASP A 30 22.98 0.32 -9.42
C ASP A 30 22.74 1.08 -8.11
N LEU A 31 21.48 1.10 -7.67
CA LEU A 31 21.03 1.87 -6.51
C LEU A 31 21.13 1.14 -5.17
N LEU A 32 21.23 -0.19 -5.21
CA LEU A 32 21.34 -1.02 -4.03
C LEU A 32 22.80 -1.45 -3.83
N PRO A 33 23.28 -1.54 -2.57
CA PRO A 33 24.52 -2.24 -2.29
C PRO A 33 24.48 -3.64 -2.90
N SER A 34 25.59 -4.14 -3.43
CA SER A 34 25.70 -5.42 -4.15
C SER A 34 25.24 -6.66 -3.38
N ILE A 35 24.88 -6.50 -2.10
CA ILE A 35 24.44 -7.56 -1.18
C ILE A 35 22.90 -7.60 -1.00
N CYS A 36 22.16 -6.58 -1.42
CA CYS A 36 20.71 -6.53 -1.24
C CYS A 36 20.00 -7.16 -2.44
N ARG A 37 19.38 -8.32 -2.25
CA ARG A 37 18.55 -8.96 -3.29
C ARG A 37 17.13 -8.41 -3.24
N VAL A 38 16.61 -7.94 -4.37
CA VAL A 38 15.24 -7.46 -4.46
C VAL A 38 14.25 -8.61 -4.49
N LYS A 39 13.27 -8.58 -3.57
CA LYS A 39 12.13 -9.49 -3.50
C LYS A 39 10.94 -8.96 -4.31
N ASN A 40 10.61 -7.68 -4.14
CA ASN A 40 9.47 -7.07 -4.82
C ASN A 40 9.71 -5.56 -5.05
N ILE A 41 9.08 -5.01 -6.08
CA ILE A 41 9.03 -3.58 -6.37
C ILE A 41 7.57 -3.25 -6.69
N VAL A 42 7.02 -2.24 -6.02
CA VAL A 42 5.71 -1.68 -6.36
C VAL A 42 5.86 -0.21 -6.70
N THR A 43 5.17 0.22 -7.76
CA THR A 43 5.26 1.57 -8.29
C THR A 43 3.87 2.10 -8.59
N GLU A 44 3.58 3.30 -8.10
CA GLU A 44 2.39 4.09 -8.41
C GLU A 44 2.80 5.56 -8.56
N ASP A 45 1.83 6.42 -8.90
CA ASP A 45 2.05 7.84 -9.25
C ASP A 45 3.13 8.56 -8.42
N LEU A 46 3.09 8.45 -7.09
CA LEU A 46 4.00 9.16 -6.19
C LEU A 46 5.07 8.27 -5.52
N TYR A 47 4.84 6.97 -5.45
CA TYR A 47 5.68 6.05 -4.68
C TYR A 47 6.23 4.94 -5.55
N SER A 48 7.55 4.74 -5.46
CA SER A 48 8.19 3.51 -5.90
C SER A 48 8.95 2.93 -4.72
N VAL A 49 8.59 1.71 -4.34
CA VAL A 49 9.04 1.07 -3.10
C VAL A 49 9.67 -0.26 -3.45
N VAL A 50 10.85 -0.51 -2.88
CA VAL A 50 11.61 -1.74 -3.07
C VAL A 50 11.60 -2.51 -1.76
N LEU A 51 11.21 -3.78 -1.81
CA LEU A 51 11.37 -4.74 -0.73
C LEU A 51 12.50 -5.71 -1.09
N THR A 52 13.39 -5.93 -0.13
CA THR A 52 14.51 -6.86 -0.27
C THR A 52 14.22 -8.22 0.37
N GLU A 53 14.95 -9.27 0.00
CA GLU A 53 14.79 -10.62 0.54
C GLU A 53 15.01 -10.71 2.05
N ASP A 54 15.85 -9.82 2.61
CA ASP A 54 16.11 -9.73 4.05
C ASP A 54 15.07 -8.87 4.80
N GLY A 55 14.03 -8.40 4.12
CA GLY A 55 12.89 -7.72 4.73
C GLY A 55 13.05 -6.21 4.88
N ARG A 56 14.13 -5.61 4.36
CA ARG A 56 14.30 -4.15 4.35
C ARG A 56 13.52 -3.48 3.21
N VAL A 57 13.01 -2.30 3.49
CA VAL A 57 12.19 -1.51 2.56
C VAL A 57 12.88 -0.20 2.22
N PHE A 58 12.85 0.18 0.95
CA PHE A 58 13.47 1.40 0.46
C PHE A 58 12.50 2.19 -0.41
N ASN A 59 12.39 3.49 -0.16
CA ASN A 59 11.74 4.43 -1.09
C ASN A 59 12.74 4.84 -2.16
N LEU A 60 12.36 4.75 -3.43
CA LEU A 60 13.06 5.48 -4.48
C LEU A 60 12.77 6.97 -4.34
N LYS A 61 13.83 7.77 -4.27
CA LYS A 61 13.76 9.22 -4.31
C LYS A 61 14.42 9.71 -5.60
N CYS A 62 13.66 10.49 -6.36
CA CYS A 62 14.13 11.14 -7.58
C CYS A 62 14.14 12.64 -7.34
N GLY A 63 15.33 13.23 -7.26
CA GLY A 63 15.56 14.68 -7.20
C GLY A 63 16.65 15.06 -8.19
N GLU A 64 17.59 15.92 -7.79
CA GLU A 64 18.81 16.19 -8.57
C GLU A 64 19.65 14.92 -8.81
N LYS A 65 19.55 13.96 -7.87
CA LYS A 65 20.10 12.61 -7.98
C LYS A 65 19.04 11.61 -7.57
N THR A 66 19.10 10.44 -8.21
CA THR A 66 18.27 9.30 -7.84
C THR A 66 19.00 8.46 -6.81
N TYR A 67 18.30 8.09 -5.73
CA TYR A 67 18.83 7.24 -4.67
C TYR A 67 17.72 6.47 -3.95
N LEU A 68 18.11 5.43 -3.21
CA LEU A 68 17.22 4.69 -2.33
C LEU A 68 17.37 5.18 -0.89
N LYS A 69 16.24 5.53 -0.27
CA LYS A 69 16.16 5.87 1.15
C LYS A 69 15.56 4.69 1.90
N GLU A 70 16.34 4.06 2.76
CA GLU A 70 15.85 3.00 3.64
C GLU A 70 14.75 3.53 4.57
N LEU A 71 13.69 2.74 4.72
CA LEU A 71 12.63 2.97 5.68
C LEU A 71 12.91 2.16 6.94
N VAL A 72 12.88 2.84 8.08
CA VAL A 72 12.98 2.20 9.39
C VAL A 72 11.59 1.72 9.78
N VAL A 73 11.43 0.40 9.87
CA VAL A 73 10.20 -0.27 10.30
C VAL A 73 10.57 -1.17 11.49
N PRO A 74 9.72 -1.29 12.53
CA PRO A 74 10.06 -2.09 13.72
C PRO A 74 10.33 -3.57 13.44
N ASN A 75 9.69 -4.13 12.42
CA ASN A 75 9.76 -5.53 12.03
C ASN A 75 10.18 -5.68 10.57
N LEU A 76 10.72 -6.85 10.22
CA LEU A 76 11.03 -7.18 8.83
C LEU A 76 9.74 -7.27 8.02
N VAL A 77 9.77 -6.71 6.82
CA VAL A 77 8.62 -6.65 5.93
C VAL A 77 8.61 -7.86 5.01
N LYS A 78 7.47 -8.54 4.88
CA LYS A 78 7.29 -9.67 3.96
C LYS A 78 6.57 -9.28 2.68
N GLU A 79 5.76 -8.23 2.70
CA GLU A 79 4.93 -7.80 1.56
C GLU A 79 4.74 -6.28 1.60
N ILE A 80 4.64 -5.69 0.41
CA ILE A 80 4.43 -4.25 0.19
C ILE A 80 3.32 -4.05 -0.84
N ALA A 81 2.49 -3.02 -0.66
CA ALA A 81 1.49 -2.60 -1.63
C ALA A 81 1.50 -1.07 -1.76
N CYS A 82 1.43 -0.57 -3.00
CA CYS A 82 1.31 0.87 -3.27
C CYS A 82 -0.07 1.17 -3.81
N GLY A 83 -0.70 2.19 -3.25
CA GLY A 83 -1.77 2.91 -3.91
C GLY A 83 -1.24 4.18 -4.56
N LYS A 84 -2.14 5.02 -5.09
CA LYS A 84 -1.76 6.23 -5.83
C LYS A 84 -0.82 7.15 -5.05
N GLU A 85 -1.13 7.36 -3.78
CA GLU A 85 -0.45 8.32 -2.89
C GLU A 85 -0.17 7.75 -1.50
N HIS A 86 -0.21 6.42 -1.33
CA HIS A 86 0.05 5.79 -0.03
C HIS A 86 0.65 4.40 -0.23
N VAL A 87 1.25 3.88 0.84
CA VAL A 87 1.93 2.59 0.87
C VAL A 87 1.48 1.83 2.10
N LEU A 88 1.23 0.53 1.92
CA LEU A 88 1.02 -0.44 2.98
C LEU A 88 2.23 -1.38 3.06
N LEU A 89 2.66 -1.69 4.28
CA LEU A 89 3.73 -2.63 4.58
C LEU A 89 3.17 -3.72 5.51
N LEU A 90 3.44 -4.97 5.19
CA LEU A 90 3.05 -6.11 6.00
C LEU A 90 4.29 -6.80 6.55
N SER A 91 4.40 -6.89 7.88
CA SER A 91 5.50 -7.58 8.54
C SER A 91 5.37 -9.11 8.49
N ASP A 92 6.48 -9.79 8.75
CA ASP A 92 6.52 -11.23 9.01
C ASP A 92 5.57 -11.69 10.12
N PHE A 93 5.39 -10.88 11.18
CA PHE A 93 4.44 -11.13 12.27
C PHE A 93 2.97 -10.86 11.94
N GLY A 94 2.66 -10.38 10.73
CA GLY A 94 1.29 -10.06 10.32
C GLY A 94 0.80 -8.70 10.81
N THR A 95 1.72 -7.81 11.17
CA THR A 95 1.45 -6.42 11.55
C THR A 95 1.45 -5.53 10.32
N VAL A 96 0.48 -4.61 10.22
CA VAL A 96 0.34 -3.70 9.06
C VAL A 96 0.75 -2.29 9.43
N PHE A 97 1.57 -1.68 8.59
CA PHE A 97 1.96 -0.27 8.68
C PHE A 97 1.54 0.47 7.41
N SER A 98 1.31 1.77 7.54
CA SER A 98 0.97 2.64 6.41
C SER A 98 1.70 3.97 6.47
N TYR A 99 1.96 4.56 5.31
CA TYR A 99 2.44 5.94 5.19
C TYR A 99 2.04 6.57 3.86
N GLY A 100 2.12 7.90 3.80
CA GLY A 100 1.79 8.71 2.63
C GLY A 100 0.65 9.69 2.88
N SER A 101 -0.17 9.90 1.85
CA SER A 101 -1.37 10.76 1.88
C SER A 101 -2.48 10.09 2.68
N GLY A 102 -3.01 10.78 3.69
CA GLY A 102 -4.18 10.37 4.48
C GLY A 102 -5.49 11.02 4.03
N SER A 103 -5.46 11.89 3.01
CA SER A 103 -6.55 12.80 2.63
C SER A 103 -7.93 12.17 2.37
N ARG A 104 -8.03 10.85 2.20
CA ARG A 104 -9.26 10.08 1.99
C ARG A 104 -9.40 8.91 2.98
N GLY A 105 -8.65 8.93 4.08
CA GLY A 105 -8.64 7.88 5.09
C GLY A 105 -7.88 6.61 4.72
N GLN A 106 -7.20 6.57 3.58
CA GLN A 106 -6.55 5.38 3.03
C GLN A 106 -5.40 4.81 3.89
N LEU A 107 -4.96 5.55 4.90
CA LEU A 107 -3.97 5.08 5.87
C LEU A 107 -4.57 4.28 7.03
N GLY A 108 -5.89 4.36 7.29
CA GLY A 108 -6.50 3.47 8.29
C GLY A 108 -6.28 3.87 9.75
N HIS A 109 -5.82 5.10 10.03
CA HIS A 109 -5.52 5.58 11.38
C HIS A 109 -6.71 6.30 12.06
N GLY A 110 -7.91 6.25 11.46
CA GLY A 110 -9.08 6.96 11.97
C GLY A 110 -9.00 8.48 11.81
N SER A 111 -8.10 8.96 10.96
CA SER A 111 -7.93 10.36 10.60
C SER A 111 -7.59 10.52 9.12
N ILE A 112 -7.62 11.76 8.64
CA ILE A 112 -7.21 12.13 7.28
C ILE A 112 -5.79 12.71 7.21
N GLU A 113 -5.00 12.55 8.28
CA GLU A 113 -3.67 13.12 8.38
C GLU A 113 -2.64 12.34 7.58
N ASN A 114 -1.72 13.05 6.94
CA ASN A 114 -0.61 12.43 6.22
C ASN A 114 0.42 11.87 7.20
N GLN A 115 1.08 10.78 6.80
CA GLN A 115 2.17 10.17 7.56
C GLN A 115 3.43 10.11 6.70
N GLU A 116 4.52 10.74 7.14
CA GLU A 116 5.78 10.75 6.37
C GLU A 116 6.60 9.47 6.52
N THR A 117 6.38 8.75 7.61
CA THR A 117 7.04 7.49 7.97
C THR A 117 6.01 6.41 8.24
N PRO A 118 6.37 5.11 8.11
CA PRO A 118 5.47 4.02 8.46
C PRO A 118 4.92 4.12 9.88
N VAL A 119 3.60 4.10 10.02
CA VAL A 119 2.87 4.10 11.29
C VAL A 119 2.04 2.82 11.38
N LEU A 120 1.96 2.23 12.58
CA LEU A 120 1.15 1.05 12.86
C LEU A 120 -0.34 1.36 12.63
N ILE A 121 -1.04 0.45 11.94
CA ILE A 121 -2.50 0.49 11.88
C ILE A 121 -3.04 -0.21 13.13
N GLU A 122 -3.21 0.54 14.21
CA GLU A 122 -3.65 0.03 15.53
C GLU A 122 -4.93 -0.82 15.46
N ALA A 123 -5.86 -0.47 14.57
CA ALA A 123 -7.11 -1.21 14.38
C ALA A 123 -6.94 -2.63 13.82
N LEU A 124 -5.78 -2.95 13.24
CA LEU A 124 -5.43 -4.30 12.76
C LEU A 124 -4.46 -5.03 13.69
N ASP A 125 -3.98 -4.39 14.75
CA ASP A 125 -3.02 -5.02 15.64
C ASP A 125 -3.63 -6.27 16.31
N GLY A 126 -2.84 -7.34 16.37
CA GLY A 126 -3.27 -8.64 16.87
C GLY A 126 -4.08 -9.52 15.89
N LEU A 127 -4.58 -9.00 14.75
CA LEU A 127 -5.44 -9.75 13.82
C LEU A 127 -4.71 -10.68 12.83
N LYS A 128 -3.39 -10.84 12.95
CA LYS A 128 -2.52 -11.66 12.08
C LYS A 128 -2.89 -11.56 10.59
N ILE A 129 -2.43 -10.49 9.95
CA ILE A 129 -2.65 -10.25 8.53
C ILE A 129 -1.69 -11.08 7.68
N HIS A 130 -2.19 -11.67 6.58
CA HIS A 130 -1.37 -12.43 5.64
C HIS A 130 -1.29 -11.85 4.24
N SER A 131 -2.17 -10.91 3.89
CA SER A 131 -2.14 -10.24 2.58
C SER A 131 -2.68 -8.82 2.68
N ILE A 132 -2.12 -7.93 1.86
CA ILE A 132 -2.51 -6.52 1.77
C ILE A 132 -2.72 -6.12 0.31
N SER A 133 -3.60 -5.14 0.07
CA SER A 133 -3.78 -4.52 -1.25
C SER A 133 -4.08 -3.04 -1.10
N ALA A 134 -3.59 -2.24 -2.04
CA ALA A 134 -3.76 -0.79 -2.04
C ALA A 134 -4.18 -0.35 -3.44
N GLY A 135 -5.26 0.42 -3.52
CA GLY A 135 -5.83 0.95 -4.76
C GLY A 135 -5.58 2.45 -4.89
N GLY A 136 -6.41 3.14 -5.67
CA GLY A 136 -6.26 4.58 -5.88
C GLY A 136 -6.18 5.38 -4.57
N TRP A 137 -7.22 5.28 -3.74
CA TRP A 137 -7.28 5.91 -2.41
C TRP A 137 -8.01 5.05 -1.40
N HIS A 138 -7.88 3.73 -1.52
CA HIS A 138 -8.45 2.78 -0.58
C HIS A 138 -7.50 1.60 -0.41
N SER A 139 -7.73 0.86 0.65
CA SER A 139 -6.84 -0.17 1.15
C SER A 139 -7.64 -1.39 1.57
N ALA A 140 -6.98 -2.55 1.53
CA ALA A 140 -7.52 -3.81 1.97
C ALA A 140 -6.45 -4.65 2.68
N ALA A 141 -6.90 -5.50 3.61
CA ALA A 141 -6.09 -6.49 4.29
C ALA A 141 -6.91 -7.77 4.52
N ILE A 142 -6.25 -8.93 4.51
CA ILE A 142 -6.88 -10.23 4.82
C ILE A 142 -6.16 -10.86 6.01
N SER A 143 -6.92 -11.23 7.05
CA SER A 143 -6.41 -11.96 8.22
C SER A 143 -6.24 -13.46 7.95
N ASP A 144 -5.48 -14.16 8.80
CA ASP A 144 -5.33 -15.64 8.75
C ASP A 144 -6.66 -16.40 8.84
N SER A 145 -7.71 -15.79 9.39
CA SER A 145 -9.08 -16.32 9.40
C SER A 145 -9.81 -16.17 8.06
N GLY A 146 -9.25 -15.39 7.12
CA GLY A 146 -9.86 -15.06 5.84
C GLY A 146 -10.86 -13.90 5.91
N ASP A 147 -10.84 -13.13 7.01
CA ASP A 147 -11.66 -11.93 7.12
C ASP A 147 -11.05 -10.81 6.28
N LEU A 148 -11.89 -10.15 5.47
CA LEU A 148 -11.49 -9.01 4.66
C LEU A 148 -11.75 -7.71 5.41
N TYR A 149 -10.70 -6.90 5.56
CA TYR A 149 -10.77 -5.55 6.08
C TYR A 149 -10.54 -4.55 4.97
N MET A 150 -11.37 -3.50 4.89
CA MET A 150 -11.20 -2.43 3.90
C MET A 150 -11.43 -1.04 4.51
N TRP A 151 -10.74 -0.04 3.97
CA TRP A 151 -10.84 1.36 4.41
C TRP A 151 -10.40 2.35 3.33
N GLY A 152 -10.67 3.63 3.55
CA GLY A 152 -10.34 4.75 2.69
C GLY A 152 -11.53 5.26 1.88
N TRP A 153 -11.25 5.78 0.69
CA TRP A 153 -12.26 6.40 -0.17
C TRP A 153 -13.32 5.38 -0.58
N ASN A 154 -14.60 5.75 -0.48
CA ASN A 154 -15.73 4.90 -0.87
C ASN A 154 -16.80 5.60 -1.73
N GLU A 155 -16.57 6.78 -2.32
CA GLU A 155 -17.63 7.47 -3.10
C GLU A 155 -18.07 6.70 -4.35
N SER A 156 -17.23 5.79 -4.87
CA SER A 156 -17.60 4.90 -5.98
C SER A 156 -18.09 3.53 -5.50
N GLY A 157 -18.29 3.33 -4.20
CA GLY A 157 -18.68 2.05 -3.61
C GLY A 157 -17.56 1.00 -3.57
N GLN A 158 -16.30 1.40 -3.77
CA GLN A 158 -15.16 0.48 -3.88
C GLN A 158 -14.89 -0.38 -2.62
N LEU A 159 -15.39 0.01 -1.44
CA LEU A 159 -15.28 -0.79 -0.22
C LEU A 159 -16.43 -1.80 -0.06
N GLY A 160 -17.48 -1.73 -0.89
CA GLY A 160 -18.69 -2.55 -0.72
C GLY A 160 -19.54 -2.18 0.50
N LEU A 161 -19.20 -1.10 1.20
CA LEU A 161 -19.93 -0.63 2.37
C LEU A 161 -21.01 0.40 1.99
N PRO A 162 -22.16 0.43 2.70
CA PRO A 162 -23.17 1.48 2.55
C PRO A 162 -22.72 2.82 3.18
N CYS A 163 -21.51 3.33 2.91
CA CYS A 163 -21.15 4.72 3.26
C CYS A 163 -22.04 5.72 2.45
N ASN A 164 -22.76 5.27 1.38
CA ASN A 164 -23.72 6.08 0.63
C ASN A 164 -25.00 6.42 1.41
N GLU A 165 -25.42 5.60 2.38
CA GLU A 165 -26.59 5.94 3.22
C GLU A 165 -26.28 7.08 4.20
N LEU A 166 -25.00 7.32 4.47
CA LEU A 166 -24.57 8.46 5.27
C LEU A 166 -24.72 9.79 4.51
N GLN A 167 -24.76 9.75 3.17
CA GLN A 167 -25.03 10.93 2.32
C GLN A 167 -26.49 11.40 2.42
N SER A 168 -27.39 10.67 3.10
CA SER A 168 -28.81 11.05 3.23
C SER A 168 -29.08 12.21 4.21
N GLY A 169 -28.05 12.99 4.58
CA GLY A 169 -28.22 14.24 5.34
C GLY A 169 -28.43 14.10 6.85
N LYS A 170 -28.02 12.97 7.46
CA LYS A 170 -28.15 12.74 8.92
C LYS A 170 -26.84 12.84 9.71
N ILE A 171 -25.68 12.75 9.05
CA ILE A 171 -24.36 12.79 9.70
C ILE A 171 -23.54 13.90 9.03
N PRO A 172 -22.85 14.79 9.78
CA PRO A 172 -21.92 15.76 9.21
C PRO A 172 -20.85 15.08 8.36
N MET A 173 -20.48 15.69 7.23
CA MET A 173 -19.47 15.14 6.30
C MET A 173 -18.13 14.80 7.02
N GLU A 174 -17.78 15.59 8.03
CA GLU A 174 -16.61 15.38 8.90
C GLU A 174 -16.66 14.06 9.71
N GLU A 175 -17.84 13.59 10.10
CA GLU A 175 -18.02 12.30 10.79
C GLU A 175 -18.08 11.10 9.82
N ILE A 176 -18.57 11.32 8.59
CA ILE A 176 -18.63 10.29 7.52
C ILE A 176 -17.24 9.94 7.02
N GLU A 177 -16.38 10.93 6.85
CA GLU A 177 -14.99 10.70 6.44
C GLU A 177 -14.26 9.84 7.46
N ILE A 178 -14.45 10.07 8.77
CA ILE A 178 -13.81 9.29 9.84
C ILE A 178 -14.28 7.82 9.85
N ILE A 179 -15.55 7.55 9.54
CA ILE A 179 -16.09 6.18 9.55
C ILE A 179 -15.31 5.29 8.58
N CYS A 180 -15.07 5.79 7.38
CA CYS A 180 -14.36 5.05 6.33
C CYS A 180 -12.80 5.18 6.52
N CYS A 181 -12.28 5.95 7.51
CA CYS A 181 -10.85 6.09 7.84
C CYS A 181 -10.26 4.98 8.75
N LEU A 182 -11.07 4.04 9.24
CA LEU A 182 -10.60 2.86 9.97
C LEU A 182 -10.86 1.59 9.17
N PRO A 183 -9.98 0.57 9.26
CA PRO A 183 -10.24 -0.77 8.75
C PRO A 183 -11.59 -1.30 9.24
N LYS A 184 -12.43 -1.70 8.29
CA LYS A 184 -13.74 -2.29 8.56
C LYS A 184 -13.82 -3.68 7.95
N ILE A 185 -14.37 -4.62 8.71
CA ILE A 185 -14.69 -5.93 8.19
C ILE A 185 -15.76 -5.82 7.10
N ILE A 186 -15.55 -6.54 6.01
CA ILE A 186 -16.47 -6.63 4.88
C ILE A 186 -17.11 -8.01 4.91
N GLU A 187 -18.42 -8.05 5.19
CA GLU A 187 -19.17 -9.30 5.25
C GLU A 187 -19.48 -9.81 3.84
N LEU A 188 -19.05 -11.04 3.56
CA LEU A 188 -19.26 -11.72 2.29
C LEU A 188 -20.05 -13.03 2.49
N ASN A 189 -21.14 -12.97 3.26
CA ASN A 189 -22.01 -14.13 3.56
C ASN A 189 -21.24 -15.35 4.11
N ASP A 190 -20.34 -15.12 5.08
CA ASP A 190 -19.50 -16.15 5.70
C ASP A 190 -18.52 -16.87 4.75
N GLU A 191 -18.29 -16.33 3.55
CA GLU A 191 -17.27 -16.82 2.62
C GLU A 191 -15.86 -16.44 3.08
N VAL A 192 -14.92 -17.38 2.95
CA VAL A 192 -13.50 -17.15 3.28
C VAL A 192 -12.80 -16.47 2.11
N VAL A 193 -12.22 -15.29 2.37
CA VAL A 193 -11.49 -14.55 1.34
C VAL A 193 -10.10 -15.14 1.14
N LYS A 194 -9.74 -15.39 -0.12
CA LYS A 194 -8.42 -15.93 -0.52
C LYS A 194 -7.51 -14.88 -1.11
N ALA A 195 -8.07 -13.91 -1.82
CA ALA A 195 -7.31 -12.83 -2.42
C ALA A 195 -8.17 -11.58 -2.62
N VAL A 196 -7.52 -10.43 -2.56
CA VAL A 196 -8.10 -9.12 -2.85
C VAL A 196 -7.17 -8.32 -3.74
N CYS A 197 -7.74 -7.60 -4.70
CA CYS A 197 -7.01 -6.67 -5.56
C CYS A 197 -7.78 -5.33 -5.62
N CYS A 198 -7.12 -4.27 -5.17
CA CYS A 198 -7.63 -2.92 -5.20
C CYS A 198 -7.16 -2.19 -6.47
N GLY A 199 -8.09 -1.84 -7.34
CA GLY A 199 -7.83 -1.01 -8.52
C GLY A 199 -7.94 0.48 -8.23
N SER A 200 -7.96 1.31 -9.29
CA SER A 200 -8.07 2.77 -9.14
C SER A 200 -9.36 3.21 -8.42
N ARG A 201 -10.49 2.58 -8.74
CA ARG A 201 -11.83 2.90 -8.20
C ARG A 201 -12.73 1.68 -8.01
N HIS A 202 -12.15 0.49 -7.95
CA HIS A 202 -12.89 -0.77 -7.81
C HIS A 202 -12.05 -1.76 -7.01
N THR A 203 -12.71 -2.79 -6.49
CA THR A 203 -12.07 -3.89 -5.75
C THR A 203 -12.57 -5.21 -6.33
N VAL A 204 -11.66 -6.16 -6.48
CA VAL A 204 -11.98 -7.54 -6.85
C VAL A 204 -11.61 -8.44 -5.69
N VAL A 205 -12.52 -9.32 -5.30
CA VAL A 205 -12.34 -10.29 -4.22
C VAL A 205 -12.54 -11.69 -4.77
N LEU A 206 -11.66 -12.61 -4.38
CA LEU A 206 -11.78 -14.04 -4.67
C LEU A 206 -12.06 -14.78 -3.36
N THR A 207 -13.15 -15.55 -3.33
CA THR A 207 -13.52 -16.43 -2.22
C THR A 207 -13.39 -17.90 -2.62
N GLY A 208 -13.30 -18.81 -1.63
CA GLY A 208 -13.35 -20.25 -1.86
C GLY A 208 -12.84 -21.12 -0.73
#